data_AF-A0A349NFR4-F1
#
_entry.id   AF-A0A349NFR4-F1
#
_cell.length_a   1.000
_cell.length_b   1.000
_cell.length_c   1.000
_cell.angle_alpha   90.00
_cell.angle_beta   90.00
_cell.angle_gamma   90.00
#
_symmetry.space_group_name_H-M   'P 1'
#
loop_
_entity.id
_entity.type
_entity.pdbx_description
1 polymer ?
#
loop_
_entity_poly.entity_id
_entity_poly.type
_entity_poly.pdbx_seq_one_letter_code
_entity_poly.pdbx_strand_id
1 'polypeptide(L)'
;GRAWLFYTGFYCNGTTIANLTSTTYKPLTEVQLPDKTTLTKKMVSDLIDDCVNNSGYSLVPDFRNLWAYTNKYTVEDYDYTKGKGLSWVENDAAVNPESMFAIKFNKLASWNTTIGYANGYALHFGVRGGQDYANTFPFGQGWGAGPVAPNLVSDWTSAEPNDMRRDASIQDLDKLPNYKKGGWSDYVQETNYYEKKLSPISAKKPDGKYTCCFENLMYGETGWSISSENMQTNNIHDLVLIRFADVLLMQSELEENAAGINRVRARAGLEPIGAYSLQALQNERRWELAFEGTRWNDIRRWHIAAKALERQNNVDVYYCGNPDKNTAHNGGYAARYNATAGFQKMPENEVSIGSVVQNEGWTGSDAEYTGWK
;
A
#
# COMPACT_ATOMS: atom_id res chain seq x y z
N GLY A 1 1.76 18.87 3.49
CA GLY A 1 2.73 17.78 3.27
C GLY A 1 2.62 17.17 1.88
N ARG A 2 1.85 16.09 1.71
CA ARG A 2 1.84 15.25 0.48
C ARG A 2 1.64 16.03 -0.82
N ALA A 3 0.61 16.88 -0.88
CA ALA A 3 0.31 17.66 -2.07
C ALA A 3 1.48 18.58 -2.48
N TRP A 4 2.08 19.27 -1.49
CA TRP A 4 3.27 20.08 -1.71
C TRP A 4 4.43 19.26 -2.24
N LEU A 5 4.83 18.18 -1.54
CA LEU A 5 5.97 17.35 -1.91
C LEU A 5 5.80 16.70 -3.29
N PHE A 6 4.58 16.27 -3.62
CA PHE A 6 4.28 15.78 -4.96
C PHE A 6 4.40 16.88 -5.99
N TYR A 7 3.73 18.02 -5.79
CA TYR A 7 3.72 19.11 -6.76
C TYR A 7 5.14 19.65 -7.00
N THR A 8 5.85 20.02 -5.94
CA THR A 8 7.18 20.63 -6.04
C THR A 8 8.23 19.66 -6.55
N GLY A 9 8.08 18.35 -6.29
CA GLY A 9 8.97 17.34 -6.84
C GLY A 9 8.66 16.98 -8.29
N PHE A 10 7.39 16.66 -8.59
CA PHE A 10 6.98 16.18 -9.90
C PHE A 10 7.10 17.27 -10.98
N TYR A 11 6.67 18.50 -10.69
CA TYR A 11 6.72 19.61 -11.64
C TYR A 11 8.02 20.43 -11.58
N CYS A 12 9.05 19.96 -10.87
CA CYS A 12 10.28 20.75 -10.66
C CYS A 12 11.03 21.15 -11.93
N ASN A 13 10.86 20.37 -13.01
CA ASN A 13 11.51 20.65 -14.28
C ASN A 13 10.56 21.35 -15.27
N GLY A 14 9.29 21.59 -14.93
CA GLY A 14 8.24 22.09 -15.82
C GLY A 14 7.09 21.10 -16.03
N THR A 15 6.25 21.35 -17.04
CA THR A 15 4.93 20.68 -17.18
C THR A 15 4.78 19.77 -18.42
N THR A 16 5.75 19.77 -19.33
CA THR A 16 5.72 18.88 -20.51
C THR A 16 6.07 17.45 -20.10
N ILE A 17 5.66 16.44 -20.89
CA ILE A 17 6.01 15.04 -20.62
C ILE A 17 7.52 14.83 -20.46
N ALA A 18 8.34 15.44 -21.32
CA ALA A 18 9.81 15.38 -21.21
C ALA A 18 10.33 15.92 -19.88
N ASN A 19 9.71 16.96 -19.34
CA ASN A 19 10.10 17.55 -18.06
C ASN A 19 9.67 16.67 -16.88
N LEU A 20 8.46 16.10 -16.94
CA LEU A 20 7.87 15.23 -15.92
C LEU A 20 8.50 13.83 -15.85
N THR A 21 9.20 13.43 -16.90
CA THR A 21 9.87 12.12 -17.03
C THR A 21 11.39 12.24 -17.02
N SER A 22 11.91 13.45 -16.81
CA SER A 22 13.33 13.69 -16.55
C SER A 22 13.82 12.83 -15.39
N THR A 23 15.12 12.60 -15.31
CA THR A 23 15.76 11.97 -14.13
C THR A 23 16.31 13.01 -13.15
N THR A 24 16.18 14.29 -13.48
CA THR A 24 16.63 15.39 -12.62
C THR A 24 15.61 15.65 -11.52
N TYR A 25 16.03 15.55 -10.27
CA TYR A 25 15.21 15.92 -9.12
C TYR A 25 15.79 17.16 -8.43
N LYS A 26 15.09 18.29 -8.59
CA LYS A 26 15.45 19.58 -7.97
C LYS A 26 14.19 20.28 -7.48
N PRO A 27 13.58 19.81 -6.37
CA PRO A 27 12.23 20.23 -5.98
C PRO A 27 12.11 21.74 -5.82
N LEU A 28 10.96 22.28 -6.22
CA LEU A 28 10.65 23.70 -6.05
C LEU A 28 10.64 24.07 -4.56
N THR A 29 11.14 25.27 -4.24
CA THR A 29 11.14 25.83 -2.88
C THR A 29 9.94 26.74 -2.62
N GLU A 30 9.26 27.17 -3.67
CA GLU A 30 8.07 28.03 -3.64
C GLU A 30 7.13 27.70 -4.81
N VAL A 31 5.83 27.96 -4.62
CA VAL A 31 4.77 27.77 -5.61
C VAL A 31 3.87 29.00 -5.61
N GLN A 32 3.66 29.60 -6.77
CA GLN A 32 2.68 30.66 -6.95
C GLN A 32 1.27 30.06 -7.05
N LEU A 33 0.35 30.53 -6.19
CA LEU A 33 -1.04 30.10 -6.15
C LEU A 33 -1.91 30.94 -7.11
N PRO A 34 -3.10 30.43 -7.50
CA PRO A 34 -4.00 31.14 -8.42
C PRO A 34 -4.44 32.53 -7.94
N ASP A 35 -4.48 32.75 -6.63
CA ASP A 35 -4.79 34.04 -6.01
C ASP A 35 -3.59 35.01 -5.96
N LYS A 36 -2.48 34.64 -6.62
CA LYS A 36 -1.20 35.38 -6.68
C LYS A 36 -0.41 35.40 -5.38
N THR A 37 -0.84 34.66 -4.35
CA THR A 37 -0.01 34.43 -3.16
C THR A 37 1.07 33.38 -3.44
N THR A 38 2.10 33.33 -2.59
CA THR A 38 3.19 32.35 -2.71
C THR A 38 3.15 31.43 -1.50
N LEU A 39 3.11 30.12 -1.78
CA LEU A 39 3.32 29.08 -0.78
C LEU A 39 4.79 28.68 -0.80
N THR A 40 5.48 28.71 0.35
CA THR A 40 6.90 28.38 0.46
C THR A 40 7.14 27.06 1.21
N LYS A 41 8.32 26.45 1.00
CA LYS A 41 8.76 25.24 1.73
C LYS A 41 8.65 25.44 3.24
N LYS A 42 9.07 26.62 3.73
CA LYS A 42 9.04 26.97 5.16
C LYS A 42 7.61 27.06 5.71
N MET A 43 6.68 27.67 4.98
CA MET A 43 5.27 27.71 5.41
C MET A 43 4.69 26.30 5.55
N VAL A 44 5.05 25.40 4.64
CA VAL A 44 4.58 24.01 4.69
C VAL A 44 5.29 23.21 5.79
N SER A 45 6.59 23.40 6.02
CA SER A 45 7.30 22.76 7.13
C SER A 45 6.72 23.19 8.47
N ASP A 46 6.39 24.48 8.64
CA ASP A 46 5.85 25.00 9.90
C ASP A 46 4.48 24.39 10.25
N LEU A 47 3.63 24.17 9.24
CA LEU A 47 2.36 23.46 9.43
C LEU A 47 2.55 21.97 9.74
N ILE A 48 3.60 21.35 9.21
CA ILE A 48 3.95 19.97 9.54
C ILE A 48 4.52 19.88 10.95
N ASP A 49 5.34 20.84 11.37
CA ASP A 49 5.88 20.93 12.73
C ASP A 49 4.76 21.12 13.75
N ASP A 50 3.80 22.01 13.48
CA ASP A 50 2.61 22.18 14.31
C ASP A 50 1.84 20.86 14.44
N CYS A 51 1.63 20.15 13.32
CA CYS A 51 1.02 18.84 13.34
C CYS A 51 1.82 17.84 14.18
N VAL A 52 3.14 17.78 14.03
CA VAL A 52 4.01 16.86 14.78
C VAL A 52 4.00 17.15 16.29
N ASN A 53 3.89 18.43 16.68
CA ASN A 53 4.02 18.85 18.07
C ASN A 53 2.67 18.97 18.81
N ASN A 54 1.59 19.28 18.09
CA ASN A 54 0.33 19.70 18.71
C ASN A 54 -0.90 18.87 18.30
N SER A 55 -0.79 17.94 17.34
CA SER A 55 -1.95 17.17 16.87
C SER A 55 -2.47 16.10 17.84
N GLY A 56 -1.64 15.67 18.81
CA GLY A 56 -1.96 14.57 19.73
C GLY A 56 -1.79 13.16 19.12
N TYR A 57 -1.43 13.03 17.84
CA TYR A 57 -1.12 11.73 17.25
C TYR A 57 0.26 11.23 17.68
N SER A 58 0.42 9.91 17.74
CA SER A 58 1.66 9.26 18.14
C SER A 58 1.89 7.97 17.38
N LEU A 59 3.16 7.57 17.23
CA LEU A 59 3.49 6.25 16.70
C LEU A 59 2.94 5.15 17.63
N VAL A 60 2.34 4.11 17.06
CA VAL A 60 2.06 2.90 17.81
C VAL A 60 3.39 2.27 18.24
N PRO A 61 3.59 1.92 19.53
CA PRO A 61 4.88 1.46 20.04
C PRO A 61 5.44 0.22 19.33
N ASP A 62 4.58 -0.72 18.94
CA ASP A 62 4.95 -1.88 18.13
C ASP A 62 4.30 -1.78 16.76
N PHE A 63 5.11 -1.78 15.69
CA PHE A 63 4.61 -1.68 14.31
C PHE A 63 3.58 -2.76 13.97
N ARG A 64 3.72 -3.96 14.54
CA ARG A 64 2.84 -5.10 14.24
C ARG A 64 1.41 -4.86 14.72
N ASN A 65 1.25 -4.06 15.78
CA ASN A 65 -0.05 -3.73 16.36
C ASN A 65 -0.88 -2.77 15.48
N LEU A 66 -0.32 -2.21 14.41
CA LEU A 66 -1.08 -1.46 13.41
C LEU A 66 -1.98 -2.36 12.56
N TRP A 67 -1.65 -3.64 12.42
CA TRP A 67 -2.22 -4.49 11.38
C TRP A 67 -3.24 -5.48 11.93
N ALA A 68 -4.32 -5.68 11.18
CA ALA A 68 -5.48 -6.45 11.61
C ALA A 68 -5.16 -7.92 11.95
N TYR A 69 -4.07 -8.51 11.45
CA TYR A 69 -3.69 -9.89 11.84
C TYR A 69 -3.25 -10.02 13.31
N THR A 70 -3.06 -8.91 14.03
CA THR A 70 -2.85 -8.90 15.49
C THR A 70 -4.14 -8.71 16.29
N ASN A 71 -5.31 -8.82 15.65
CA ASN A 71 -6.60 -8.70 16.34
C ASN A 71 -6.78 -9.83 17.37
N LYS A 72 -7.63 -9.60 18.37
CA LYS A 72 -7.80 -10.52 19.51
C LYS A 72 -8.32 -11.93 19.18
N TYR A 73 -8.90 -12.16 18.00
CA TYR A 73 -9.39 -13.48 17.55
C TYR A 73 -8.40 -14.24 16.68
N THR A 74 -7.28 -13.62 16.31
CA THR A 74 -6.27 -14.20 15.42
C THR A 74 -4.90 -14.28 16.09
N VAL A 75 -4.59 -13.33 16.98
CA VAL A 75 -3.23 -13.08 17.46
C VAL A 75 -2.57 -14.28 18.16
N GLU A 76 -3.33 -15.08 18.90
CA GLU A 76 -2.82 -16.28 19.60
C GLU A 76 -2.87 -17.56 18.77
N ASP A 77 -3.50 -17.51 17.59
CA ASP A 77 -3.65 -18.63 16.68
C ASP A 77 -2.68 -18.58 15.49
N TYR A 78 -2.12 -17.42 15.20
CA TYR A 78 -1.18 -17.23 14.10
C TYR A 78 0.26 -17.37 14.58
N ASP A 79 1.00 -18.34 14.02
CA ASP A 79 2.36 -18.68 14.44
C ASP A 79 3.33 -17.48 14.48
N TYR A 80 3.16 -16.50 13.59
CA TYR A 80 4.00 -15.30 13.59
C TYR A 80 3.74 -14.39 14.80
N THR A 81 2.55 -14.40 15.39
CA THR A 81 2.14 -13.47 16.48
C THR A 81 1.96 -14.16 17.82
N LYS A 82 1.70 -15.47 17.83
CA LYS A 82 1.38 -16.27 19.02
C LYS A 82 2.40 -16.09 20.14
N GLY A 83 1.91 -15.81 21.35
CA GLY A 83 2.74 -15.64 22.54
C GLY A 83 3.63 -14.39 22.55
N LYS A 84 3.47 -13.46 21.59
CA LYS A 84 4.27 -12.22 21.54
C LYS A 84 3.63 -11.04 22.27
N GLY A 85 2.45 -11.22 22.87
CA GLY A 85 1.73 -10.16 23.57
C GLY A 85 1.32 -9.00 22.66
N LEU A 86 1.14 -9.26 21.36
CA LEU A 86 0.69 -8.28 20.39
C LEU A 86 -0.81 -8.03 20.54
N SER A 87 -1.25 -6.85 20.15
CA SER A 87 -2.66 -6.47 20.18
C SER A 87 -2.94 -5.38 19.17
N TRP A 88 -3.84 -5.67 18.23
CA TRP A 88 -4.28 -4.69 17.25
C TRP A 88 -4.89 -3.47 17.94
N VAL A 89 -4.43 -2.28 17.57
CA VAL A 89 -4.80 -1.02 18.25
C VAL A 89 -6.27 -0.61 18.03
N GLU A 90 -6.96 -1.23 17.07
CA GLU A 90 -8.38 -0.98 16.78
C GLU A 90 -9.29 -2.13 17.22
N ASN A 91 -8.78 -3.07 18.03
CA ASN A 91 -9.63 -4.06 18.69
C ASN A 91 -10.81 -3.38 19.37
N ASP A 92 -12.01 -3.96 19.24
CA ASP A 92 -13.24 -3.43 19.83
C ASP A 92 -13.55 -1.98 19.42
N ALA A 93 -13.24 -1.62 18.17
CA ALA A 93 -13.37 -0.27 17.63
C ALA A 93 -12.58 0.81 18.39
N ALA A 94 -11.49 0.41 19.06
CA ALA A 94 -10.56 1.34 19.68
C ALA A 94 -9.91 2.27 18.65
N VAL A 95 -9.43 3.43 19.12
CA VAL A 95 -8.84 4.44 18.26
C VAL A 95 -7.35 4.17 18.08
N ASN A 96 -6.94 3.95 16.84
CA ASN A 96 -5.53 3.92 16.46
C ASN A 96 -4.91 5.32 16.64
N PRO A 97 -3.95 5.51 17.58
CA PRO A 97 -3.36 6.81 17.86
C PRO A 97 -2.45 7.32 16.74
N GLU A 98 -2.17 6.50 15.74
CA GLU A 98 -1.39 6.86 14.57
C GLU A 98 -2.26 7.21 13.35
N SER A 99 -3.54 6.81 13.33
CA SER A 99 -4.45 7.00 12.20
C SER A 99 -5.00 8.43 12.17
N MET A 100 -4.61 9.20 11.15
CA MET A 100 -4.99 10.61 11.02
C MET A 100 -6.13 10.82 10.01
N PHE A 101 -6.18 9.97 8.98
CA PHE A 101 -7.25 9.97 7.99
C PHE A 101 -7.46 8.55 7.49
N ALA A 102 -8.68 8.04 7.65
CA ALA A 102 -9.05 6.68 7.29
C ALA A 102 -10.44 6.62 6.68
N ILE A 103 -10.65 5.65 5.80
CA ILE A 103 -11.99 5.27 5.31
C ILE A 103 -12.55 4.24 6.29
N LYS A 104 -13.77 4.51 6.76
CA LYS A 104 -14.55 3.61 7.61
C LYS A 104 -15.51 2.79 6.76
N PHE A 105 -15.60 1.50 7.06
CA PHE A 105 -16.50 0.56 6.41
C PHE A 105 -17.56 0.07 7.41
N ASN A 106 -18.62 -0.58 6.92
CA ASN A 106 -19.71 -1.04 7.77
C ASN A 106 -20.45 -2.25 7.17
N LYS A 107 -21.31 -2.85 7.99
CA LYS A 107 -22.05 -4.08 7.68
C LYS A 107 -23.13 -3.97 6.61
N LEU A 108 -23.43 -2.75 6.12
CA LEU A 108 -24.54 -2.48 5.21
C LEU A 108 -24.17 -2.65 3.73
N ALA A 109 -22.99 -3.21 3.45
CA ALA A 109 -22.56 -3.53 2.11
C ALA A 109 -23.51 -4.53 1.43
N SER A 110 -23.88 -4.27 0.18
CA SER A 110 -24.71 -5.14 -0.64
C SER A 110 -24.22 -5.12 -2.08
N TRP A 111 -24.54 -6.13 -2.88
CA TRP A 111 -24.16 -6.19 -4.31
C TRP A 111 -24.88 -5.17 -5.20
N ASN A 112 -25.74 -4.34 -4.62
CA ASN A 112 -26.38 -3.24 -5.33
C ASN A 112 -25.48 -1.98 -5.24
N THR A 113 -26.05 -0.82 -4.92
CA THR A 113 -25.34 0.46 -4.89
C THR A 113 -24.43 0.67 -3.67
N THR A 114 -24.45 -0.24 -2.69
CA THR A 114 -23.72 -0.07 -1.41
C THR A 114 -22.51 -0.98 -1.25
N ILE A 115 -22.02 -1.62 -2.31
CA ILE A 115 -20.87 -2.55 -2.22
C ILE A 115 -19.62 -1.88 -1.61
N GLY A 116 -19.42 -0.59 -1.89
CA GLY A 116 -18.31 0.21 -1.34
C GLY A 116 -18.39 0.47 0.17
N TYR A 117 -19.45 0.03 0.85
CA TYR A 117 -19.50 0.07 2.33
C TYR A 117 -18.64 -1.02 2.96
N ALA A 118 -18.25 -2.06 2.21
CA ALA A 118 -17.24 -3.02 2.62
C ALA A 118 -15.84 -2.57 2.18
N ASN A 119 -14.83 -3.04 2.89
CA ASN A 119 -13.43 -2.85 2.53
C ASN A 119 -13.09 -3.68 1.29
N GLY A 120 -13.35 -3.09 0.12
CA GLY A 120 -13.04 -3.69 -1.18
C GLY A 120 -11.54 -3.88 -1.40
N TYR A 121 -10.67 -3.08 -0.78
CA TYR A 121 -9.22 -3.27 -0.90
C TYR A 121 -8.79 -4.61 -0.30
N ALA A 122 -9.27 -4.93 0.91
CA ALA A 122 -9.03 -6.22 1.53
C ALA A 122 -9.55 -7.38 0.67
N LEU A 123 -10.74 -7.26 0.10
CA LEU A 123 -11.25 -8.27 -0.84
C LEU A 123 -10.33 -8.46 -2.05
N HIS A 124 -9.90 -7.38 -2.70
CA HIS A 124 -9.06 -7.49 -3.88
C HIS A 124 -7.70 -8.10 -3.56
N PHE A 125 -7.08 -7.73 -2.43
CA PHE A 125 -5.77 -8.24 -2.00
C PHE A 125 -5.85 -9.56 -1.24
N GLY A 126 -7.03 -10.14 -1.04
CA GLY A 126 -7.19 -11.46 -0.40
C GLY A 126 -6.62 -12.62 -1.22
N VAL A 127 -6.36 -13.73 -0.55
CA VAL A 127 -5.78 -14.93 -1.17
C VAL A 127 -6.73 -15.50 -2.24
N ARG A 128 -6.25 -15.63 -3.48
CA ARG A 128 -7.04 -16.18 -4.59
C ARG A 128 -7.20 -17.69 -4.47
N GLY A 129 -8.33 -18.20 -4.98
CA GLY A 129 -8.48 -19.64 -5.23
C GLY A 129 -9.41 -20.39 -4.28
N GLY A 130 -9.99 -19.73 -3.26
CA GLY A 130 -10.93 -20.37 -2.33
C GLY A 130 -10.35 -21.59 -1.61
N GLN A 131 -9.08 -21.49 -1.22
CA GLN A 131 -8.39 -22.55 -0.49
C GLN A 131 -8.95 -22.68 0.93
N ASP A 132 -8.77 -23.83 1.56
CA ASP A 132 -9.08 -24.01 2.98
C ASP A 132 -8.31 -22.95 3.81
N TYR A 133 -9.03 -22.21 4.67
CA TYR A 133 -8.42 -21.20 5.52
C TYR A 133 -7.31 -21.74 6.40
N ALA A 134 -7.32 -23.02 6.78
CA ALA A 134 -6.22 -23.64 7.52
C ALA A 134 -4.89 -23.61 6.74
N ASN A 135 -4.93 -23.57 5.40
CA ASN A 135 -3.74 -23.54 4.54
C ASN A 135 -3.21 -22.13 4.32
N THR A 136 -4.05 -21.12 4.52
CA THR A 136 -3.73 -19.71 4.27
C THR A 136 -3.76 -18.87 5.55
N PHE A 137 -4.02 -19.49 6.70
CA PHE A 137 -4.27 -18.80 7.95
C PHE A 137 -3.10 -17.88 8.34
N PRO A 138 -3.37 -16.62 8.73
CA PRO A 138 -4.68 -16.02 8.99
C PRO A 138 -5.30 -15.31 7.79
N PHE A 139 -4.72 -15.41 6.60
CA PHE A 139 -5.13 -14.61 5.45
C PHE A 139 -6.41 -15.18 4.82
N GLY A 140 -7.41 -14.32 4.73
CA GLY A 140 -8.72 -14.60 4.16
C GLY A 140 -8.69 -14.69 2.63
N GLN A 141 -9.81 -15.15 2.08
CA GLN A 141 -9.98 -15.31 0.64
C GLN A 141 -10.23 -13.95 -0.02
N GLY A 142 -9.76 -13.80 -1.25
CA GLY A 142 -10.09 -12.67 -2.11
C GLY A 142 -9.75 -12.91 -3.57
N TRP A 143 -9.37 -11.84 -4.27
CA TRP A 143 -9.19 -11.86 -5.73
C TRP A 143 -7.72 -11.88 -6.18
N GLY A 144 -6.75 -11.92 -5.26
CA GLY A 144 -5.33 -12.04 -5.58
C GLY A 144 -4.75 -10.86 -6.37
N ALA A 145 -5.32 -9.67 -6.24
CA ALA A 145 -4.68 -8.47 -6.78
C ALA A 145 -3.45 -8.10 -5.94
N GLY A 146 -2.54 -7.32 -6.54
CA GLY A 146 -1.40 -6.74 -5.82
C GLY A 146 -0.36 -7.73 -5.28
N PRO A 147 0.08 -8.75 -6.04
CA PRO A 147 1.15 -9.64 -5.60
C PRO A 147 2.42 -8.85 -5.24
N VAL A 148 3.12 -9.26 -4.19
CA VAL A 148 4.29 -8.52 -3.71
C VAL A 148 5.47 -8.76 -4.64
N ALA A 149 6.04 -7.69 -5.16
CA ALA A 149 7.18 -7.77 -6.08
C ALA A 149 8.42 -8.37 -5.36
N PRO A 150 9.02 -9.46 -5.88
CA PRO A 150 10.20 -10.10 -5.27
C PRO A 150 11.38 -9.16 -5.02
N ASN A 151 11.57 -8.15 -5.89
CA ASN A 151 12.62 -7.16 -5.72
C ASN A 151 12.41 -6.24 -4.51
N LEU A 152 11.18 -6.06 -4.02
CA LEU A 152 10.95 -5.36 -2.75
C LEU A 152 11.58 -6.13 -1.59
N VAL A 153 11.36 -7.44 -1.55
CA VAL A 153 11.87 -8.32 -0.49
C VAL A 153 13.38 -8.40 -0.52
N SER A 154 13.98 -8.58 -1.70
CA SER A 154 15.44 -8.67 -1.84
C SER A 154 16.14 -7.35 -1.51
N ASP A 155 15.59 -6.21 -1.96
CA ASP A 155 16.13 -4.89 -1.60
C ASP A 155 16.05 -4.64 -0.09
N TRP A 156 14.90 -4.94 0.53
CA TRP A 156 14.69 -4.72 1.97
C TRP A 156 15.63 -5.59 2.79
N THR A 157 15.74 -6.87 2.43
CA THR A 157 16.65 -7.82 3.10
C THR A 157 18.11 -7.39 2.97
N SER A 158 18.50 -6.86 1.83
CA SER A 158 19.88 -6.40 1.61
C SER A 158 20.18 -5.09 2.36
N ALA A 159 19.23 -4.16 2.41
CA ALA A 159 19.41 -2.87 3.04
C ALA A 159 19.31 -2.93 4.57
N GLU A 160 18.33 -3.68 5.09
CA GLU A 160 18.00 -3.74 6.51
C GLU A 160 17.62 -5.19 6.88
N PRO A 161 18.59 -6.11 6.97
CA PRO A 161 18.32 -7.55 7.14
C PRO A 161 17.49 -7.87 8.39
N ASN A 162 17.66 -7.07 9.44
CA ASN A 162 17.01 -7.22 10.75
C ASN A 162 15.73 -6.38 10.92
N ASP A 163 15.25 -5.70 9.87
CA ASP A 163 14.03 -4.90 9.96
C ASP A 163 12.79 -5.81 10.11
N MET A 164 12.24 -5.83 11.32
CA MET A 164 11.06 -6.63 11.66
C MET A 164 9.83 -6.24 10.84
N ARG A 165 9.79 -5.03 10.28
CA ARG A 165 8.65 -4.55 9.48
C ARG A 165 8.51 -5.32 8.18
N ARG A 166 9.60 -5.88 7.63
CA ARG A 166 9.53 -6.72 6.43
C ARG A 166 8.60 -7.91 6.65
N ASP A 167 8.88 -8.70 7.69
CA ASP A 167 8.11 -9.90 8.02
C ASP A 167 6.74 -9.56 8.64
N ALA A 168 6.60 -8.35 9.21
CA ALA A 168 5.30 -7.82 9.63
C ALA A 168 4.42 -7.41 8.44
N SER A 169 5.02 -7.03 7.31
CA SER A 169 4.31 -6.53 6.13
C SER A 169 4.10 -7.60 5.05
N ILE A 170 4.96 -8.63 5.01
CA ILE A 170 5.01 -9.61 3.94
C ILE A 170 5.02 -11.02 4.54
N GLN A 171 4.13 -11.88 4.04
CA GLN A 171 4.15 -13.31 4.28
C GLN A 171 4.91 -13.99 3.13
N ASP A 172 5.92 -14.77 3.48
CA ASP A 172 6.54 -15.73 2.58
C ASP A 172 5.63 -16.97 2.49
N LEU A 173 5.04 -17.19 1.33
CA LEU A 173 4.07 -18.26 1.10
C LEU A 173 4.69 -19.65 1.13
N ASP A 174 6.01 -19.78 0.93
CA ASP A 174 6.70 -21.07 1.07
C ASP A 174 6.78 -21.51 2.55
N LYS A 175 6.54 -20.58 3.50
CA LYS A 175 6.37 -20.90 4.94
C LYS A 175 4.95 -21.36 5.29
N LEU A 176 4.04 -21.40 4.33
CA LEU A 176 2.70 -21.99 4.46
C LEU A 176 2.71 -23.33 3.69
N PRO A 177 3.04 -24.47 4.33
CA PRO A 177 3.39 -25.70 3.62
C PRO A 177 2.24 -26.28 2.76
N ASN A 178 1.00 -25.90 3.06
CA ASN A 178 -0.19 -26.34 2.33
C ASN A 178 -0.74 -25.29 1.35
N TYR A 179 -0.07 -24.14 1.21
CA TYR A 179 -0.45 -23.12 0.24
C TYR A 179 -0.31 -23.67 -1.18
N LYS A 180 -1.36 -23.53 -1.99
CA LYS A 180 -1.35 -23.94 -3.40
C LYS A 180 -1.26 -22.71 -4.28
N LYS A 181 -0.17 -22.64 -5.06
CA LYS A 181 0.02 -21.63 -6.09
C LYS A 181 -1.02 -21.79 -7.20
N GLY A 182 -1.36 -20.68 -7.84
CA GLY A 182 -2.11 -20.61 -9.08
C GLY A 182 -3.56 -20.20 -8.97
N GLY A 183 -4.15 -20.24 -7.77
CA GLY A 183 -5.48 -19.71 -7.43
C GLY A 183 -6.53 -19.76 -8.56
N TRP A 184 -7.46 -20.72 -8.51
CA TRP A 184 -8.38 -20.98 -9.63
C TRP A 184 -7.60 -21.18 -10.96
N SER A 185 -8.14 -20.70 -12.10
CA SER A 185 -7.55 -20.90 -13.43
C SER A 185 -7.03 -19.61 -14.05
N ASP A 186 -6.92 -18.53 -13.28
CA ASP A 186 -6.71 -17.17 -13.79
C ASP A 186 -5.88 -16.28 -12.85
N TYR A 187 -5.11 -16.87 -11.92
CA TYR A 187 -4.16 -16.08 -11.13
C TYR A 187 -2.94 -15.71 -11.97
N VAL A 188 -2.88 -14.44 -12.33
CA VAL A 188 -1.79 -13.84 -13.11
C VAL A 188 -0.77 -13.17 -12.19
N GLN A 189 0.51 -13.31 -12.53
CA GLN A 189 1.65 -12.64 -11.85
C GLN A 189 1.74 -12.94 -10.35
N GLU A 190 1.23 -14.09 -9.90
CA GLU A 190 1.42 -14.54 -8.53
C GLU A 190 2.92 -14.58 -8.20
N THR A 191 3.29 -14.25 -6.96
CA THR A 191 4.66 -14.38 -6.46
C THR A 191 4.66 -15.23 -5.19
N ASN A 192 5.83 -15.56 -4.66
CA ASN A 192 5.94 -16.26 -3.36
C ASN A 192 5.60 -15.35 -2.16
N TYR A 193 5.19 -14.11 -2.39
CA TYR A 193 5.09 -13.10 -1.36
C TYR A 193 3.68 -12.50 -1.32
N TYR A 194 3.09 -12.51 -0.14
CA TYR A 194 1.75 -12.01 0.12
C TYR A 194 1.79 -10.80 1.06
N GLU A 195 1.02 -9.75 0.77
CA GLU A 195 0.99 -8.55 1.59
C GLU A 195 0.03 -8.70 2.77
N LYS A 196 0.51 -8.39 3.98
CA LYS A 196 -0.19 -8.67 5.24
C LYS A 196 -0.99 -7.47 5.75
N LYS A 197 -0.75 -6.27 5.22
CA LYS A 197 -1.17 -5.03 5.89
C LYS A 197 -2.62 -4.69 5.57
N LEU A 198 -3.02 -4.84 4.32
CA LEU A 198 -4.37 -4.52 3.85
C LEU A 198 -5.17 -5.78 3.50
N SER A 199 -4.68 -6.96 3.89
CA SER A 199 -5.32 -8.24 3.58
C SER A 199 -6.56 -8.50 4.43
N PRO A 200 -7.51 -9.30 3.93
CA PRO A 200 -8.60 -9.81 4.73
C PRO A 200 -8.01 -10.81 5.73
N ILE A 201 -8.46 -10.77 6.99
CA ILE A 201 -7.92 -11.63 8.05
C ILE A 201 -9.01 -12.55 8.56
N SER A 202 -8.90 -13.85 8.27
CA SER A 202 -9.69 -14.92 8.87
C SER A 202 -9.36 -15.11 10.35
N ALA A 203 -10.29 -15.74 11.08
CA ALA A 203 -10.12 -16.08 12.49
C ALA A 203 -10.69 -17.47 12.78
N LYS A 204 -10.21 -18.10 13.87
CA LYS A 204 -10.79 -19.35 14.37
C LYS A 204 -11.99 -19.03 15.26
N LYS A 205 -13.07 -19.77 15.06
CA LYS A 205 -14.26 -19.75 15.90
C LYS A 205 -14.06 -20.65 17.11
N PRO A 206 -14.82 -20.45 18.20
CA PRO A 206 -14.75 -21.31 19.38
C PRO A 206 -15.03 -22.80 19.11
N ASP A 207 -15.76 -23.12 18.05
CA ASP A 207 -16.06 -24.49 17.61
C ASP A 207 -14.93 -25.13 16.79
N GLY A 208 -13.80 -24.44 16.62
CA GLY A 208 -12.63 -24.90 15.86
C GLY A 208 -12.71 -24.67 14.35
N LYS A 209 -13.83 -24.16 13.82
CA LYS A 209 -13.94 -23.78 12.40
C LYS A 209 -13.34 -22.41 12.15
N TYR A 210 -13.18 -22.05 10.89
CA TYR A 210 -12.75 -20.70 10.49
C TYR A 210 -13.93 -19.82 10.10
N THR A 211 -13.79 -18.52 10.33
CA THR A 211 -14.63 -17.46 9.75
C THR A 211 -13.87 -16.76 8.63
N CYS A 212 -14.55 -16.30 7.59
CA CYS A 212 -13.90 -15.67 6.43
C CYS A 212 -13.15 -14.38 6.80
N CYS A 213 -13.59 -13.69 7.86
CA CYS A 213 -13.01 -12.46 8.35
C CYS A 213 -13.28 -12.31 9.86
N PHE A 214 -12.31 -11.81 10.61
CA PHE A 214 -12.36 -11.69 12.07
C PHE A 214 -13.46 -10.73 12.54
N GLU A 215 -13.89 -9.81 11.68
CA GLU A 215 -14.93 -8.81 11.95
C GLU A 215 -16.29 -9.45 12.27
N ASN A 216 -16.57 -10.65 11.74
CA ASN A 216 -17.76 -11.42 12.11
C ASN A 216 -17.78 -11.74 13.61
N LEU A 217 -16.62 -12.00 14.21
CA LEU A 217 -16.47 -12.28 15.65
C LEU A 217 -16.37 -10.99 16.47
N MET A 218 -15.62 -10.00 15.97
CA MET A 218 -15.41 -8.72 16.64
C MET A 218 -16.70 -7.93 16.83
N TYR A 219 -17.54 -7.91 15.81
CA TYR A 219 -18.73 -7.05 15.78
C TYR A 219 -20.03 -7.84 15.80
N GLY A 220 -19.95 -9.17 15.91
CA GLY A 220 -21.09 -10.08 15.92
C GLY A 220 -21.63 -10.43 14.53
N GLU A 221 -22.31 -11.58 14.48
CA GLU A 221 -22.83 -12.17 13.24
C GLU A 221 -24.17 -11.58 12.77
N THR A 222 -24.78 -10.68 13.55
CA THR A 222 -26.04 -10.02 13.21
C THR A 222 -25.82 -8.65 12.57
N GLY A 223 -26.79 -8.19 11.77
CA GLY A 223 -26.79 -6.86 11.14
C GLY A 223 -26.00 -6.74 9.84
N TRP A 224 -25.49 -7.85 9.28
CA TRP A 224 -24.93 -7.89 7.93
C TRP A 224 -26.05 -7.87 6.90
N SER A 225 -25.97 -6.97 5.91
CA SER A 225 -26.99 -6.84 4.86
C SER A 225 -27.15 -8.07 3.98
N ILE A 226 -26.08 -8.85 3.79
CA ILE A 226 -26.10 -10.09 2.98
C ILE A 226 -26.10 -11.31 3.90
N SER A 227 -24.97 -11.60 4.56
CA SER A 227 -24.84 -12.66 5.56
C SER A 227 -23.59 -12.47 6.41
N SER A 228 -23.56 -13.04 7.61
CA SER A 228 -22.28 -13.39 8.25
C SER A 228 -21.61 -14.50 7.40
N GLU A 229 -20.28 -14.52 7.31
CA GLU A 229 -19.52 -15.43 6.43
C GLU A 229 -19.54 -15.13 4.92
N ASN A 230 -19.53 -13.85 4.54
CA ASN A 230 -19.34 -13.45 3.14
C ASN A 230 -18.01 -12.71 2.94
N MET A 231 -17.03 -13.37 2.31
CA MET A 231 -15.69 -12.80 2.07
C MET A 231 -15.70 -11.52 1.22
N GLN A 232 -16.75 -11.27 0.43
CA GLN A 232 -16.84 -10.09 -0.44
C GLN A 232 -17.37 -8.85 0.27
N THR A 233 -18.18 -9.03 1.32
CA THR A 233 -18.91 -7.92 1.96
C THR A 233 -18.57 -7.72 3.42
N ASN A 234 -17.79 -8.62 4.03
CA ASN A 234 -17.63 -8.64 5.48
C ASN A 234 -16.30 -8.06 6.00
N ASN A 235 -15.33 -7.79 5.13
CA ASN A 235 -14.14 -7.04 5.52
C ASN A 235 -14.54 -5.59 5.82
N ILE A 236 -14.35 -5.13 7.05
CA ILE A 236 -14.72 -3.76 7.46
C ILE A 236 -13.70 -3.07 8.37
N HIS A 237 -12.53 -3.67 8.61
CA HIS A 237 -11.42 -2.95 9.22
C HIS A 237 -11.03 -1.73 8.37
N ASP A 238 -10.57 -0.68 9.04
CA ASP A 238 -10.27 0.61 8.44
C ASP A 238 -9.24 0.53 7.31
N LEU A 239 -9.40 1.39 6.30
CA LEU A 239 -8.33 1.70 5.35
C LEU A 239 -7.70 3.04 5.74
N VAL A 240 -6.55 2.98 6.42
CA VAL A 240 -5.79 4.16 6.83
C VAL A 240 -5.06 4.76 5.63
N LEU A 241 -5.37 6.03 5.32
CA LEU A 241 -4.81 6.75 4.18
C LEU A 241 -3.64 7.64 4.58
N ILE A 242 -3.70 8.24 5.77
CA ILE A 242 -2.63 9.06 6.36
C ILE A 242 -2.46 8.64 7.80
N ARG A 243 -1.21 8.34 8.18
CA ARG A 243 -0.83 8.07 9.55
C ARG A 243 0.40 8.85 9.96
N PHE A 244 0.61 8.98 11.26
CA PHE A 244 1.62 9.86 11.84
C PHE A 244 3.05 9.59 11.37
N ALA A 245 3.45 8.33 11.13
CA ALA A 245 4.78 8.05 10.58
C ALA A 245 5.02 8.72 9.22
N ASP A 246 4.00 8.80 8.36
CA ASP A 246 4.12 9.51 7.09
C ASP A 246 4.34 11.02 7.30
N VAL A 247 3.72 11.62 8.32
CA VAL A 247 3.96 13.02 8.69
C VAL A 247 5.40 13.24 9.15
N LEU A 248 5.93 12.35 9.99
CA LEU A 248 7.34 12.41 10.43
C LEU A 248 8.33 12.30 9.27
N LEU A 249 8.04 11.43 8.30
CA LEU A 249 8.88 11.28 7.11
C LEU A 249 8.75 12.49 6.16
N MET A 250 7.56 13.09 6.04
CA MET A 250 7.38 14.35 5.31
C MET A 250 8.11 15.51 5.98
N GLN A 251 8.12 15.58 7.32
CA GLN A 251 8.89 16.57 8.07
C GLN A 251 10.39 16.44 7.75
N SER A 252 10.93 15.23 7.85
CA SER A 252 12.34 14.94 7.53
C SER A 252 12.71 15.34 6.10
N GLU A 253 11.80 15.15 5.14
CA GLU A 253 12.00 15.56 3.75
C GLU A 253 12.00 17.09 3.57
N LEU A 254 11.08 17.79 4.23
CA LEU A 254 10.95 19.24 4.14
C LEU A 254 12.11 19.95 4.83
N GLU A 255 12.60 19.42 5.93
CA GLU A 255 13.69 20.00 6.71
C GLU A 255 15.08 19.48 6.31
N GLU A 256 15.12 18.42 5.49
CA GLU A 256 16.35 17.73 5.08
C GLU A 256 17.20 17.28 6.28
N ASN A 257 16.51 16.73 7.30
CA ASN A 257 17.14 16.20 8.50
C ASN A 257 16.67 14.76 8.80
N ALA A 258 17.37 14.06 9.70
CA ALA A 258 17.10 12.66 10.02
C ALA A 258 16.15 12.46 11.21
N ALA A 259 15.57 13.51 11.80
CA ALA A 259 14.87 13.42 13.08
C ALA A 259 13.62 12.53 13.00
N GLY A 260 12.73 12.79 12.04
CA GLY A 260 11.53 11.97 11.83
C GLY A 260 11.86 10.55 11.35
N ILE A 261 12.86 10.40 10.48
CA ILE A 261 13.40 9.09 10.07
C ILE A 261 13.82 8.28 11.30
N ASN A 262 14.64 8.86 12.19
CA ASN A 262 15.16 8.17 13.36
C ASN A 262 14.06 7.83 14.38
N ARG A 263 12.98 8.61 14.47
CA ARG A 263 11.80 8.23 15.29
C ARG A 263 11.11 6.98 14.74
N VAL A 264 10.93 6.91 13.42
CA VAL A 264 10.32 5.75 12.75
C VAL A 264 11.22 4.51 12.87
N ARG A 265 12.54 4.68 12.68
CA ARG A 265 13.55 3.61 12.84
C ARG A 265 13.60 3.07 14.25
N ALA A 266 13.60 3.95 15.26
CA ALA A 266 13.62 3.55 16.66
C ALA A 266 12.43 2.65 17.01
N ARG A 267 11.23 2.95 16.51
CA ARG A 267 10.04 2.09 16.69
C ARG A 267 10.23 0.72 16.06
N ALA A 268 10.90 0.65 14.91
CA ALA A 268 11.22 -0.61 14.24
C ALA A 268 12.39 -1.39 14.88
N GLY A 269 13.02 -0.86 15.95
CA GLY A 269 14.19 -1.45 16.58
C GLY A 269 15.47 -1.32 15.76
N LEU A 270 15.52 -0.37 14.82
CA LEU A 270 16.69 -0.11 13.98
C LEU A 270 17.56 1.02 14.55
N GLU A 271 18.87 0.90 14.36
CA GLU A 271 19.83 1.94 14.73
C GLU A 271 19.54 3.27 14.00
N PRO A 272 19.72 4.42 14.68
CA PRO A 272 19.55 5.72 14.05
C PRO A 272 20.60 5.95 12.95
N ILE A 273 20.22 6.66 11.89
CA ILE A 273 21.17 7.14 10.88
C ILE A 273 21.84 8.43 11.35
N GLY A 274 23.13 8.58 11.02
CA GLY A 274 23.92 9.74 11.44
C GLY A 274 23.66 11.02 10.65
N ALA A 275 23.13 10.93 9.43
CA ALA A 275 22.85 12.09 8.58
C ALA A 275 21.69 11.83 7.63
N TYR A 276 20.99 12.90 7.26
CA TYR A 276 19.97 12.84 6.21
C TYR A 276 20.61 12.58 4.85
N SER A 277 19.95 11.75 4.05
CA SER A 277 20.12 11.71 2.61
C SER A 277 18.78 11.39 1.96
N LEU A 278 18.58 11.84 0.72
CA LEU A 278 17.38 11.48 -0.03
C LEU A 278 17.24 9.96 -0.15
N GLN A 279 18.34 9.22 -0.35
CA GLN A 279 18.30 7.76 -0.41
C GLN A 279 17.83 7.12 0.91
N ALA A 280 18.28 7.63 2.06
CA ALA A 280 17.84 7.15 3.37
C ALA A 280 16.33 7.40 3.56
N LEU A 281 15.84 8.59 3.22
CA LEU A 281 14.41 8.90 3.25
C LEU A 281 13.60 8.00 2.31
N GLN A 282 14.06 7.82 1.07
CA GLN A 282 13.40 6.99 0.06
C GLN A 282 13.29 5.52 0.49
N ASN A 283 14.33 5.01 1.17
CA ASN A 283 14.34 3.69 1.77
C ASN A 283 13.35 3.63 2.94
N GLU A 284 13.46 4.55 3.90
CA GLU A 284 12.60 4.55 5.09
C GLU A 284 11.12 4.65 4.72
N ARG A 285 10.74 5.51 3.76
CA ARG A 285 9.37 5.59 3.23
C ARG A 285 8.94 4.30 2.54
N ARG A 286 9.83 3.63 1.81
CA ARG A 286 9.52 2.36 1.11
C ARG A 286 9.26 1.22 2.10
N TRP A 287 10.01 1.17 3.20
CA TRP A 287 9.88 0.16 4.25
C TRP A 287 8.68 0.42 5.14
N GLU A 288 8.59 1.63 5.67
CA GLU A 288 7.55 2.02 6.59
C GLU A 288 6.16 1.94 5.94
N LEU A 289 6.02 2.53 4.75
CA LEU A 289 4.74 2.73 4.06
C LEU A 289 4.48 1.69 2.95
N ALA A 290 5.17 0.55 2.98
CA ALA A 290 4.94 -0.53 2.03
C ALA A 290 3.46 -0.90 1.98
N PHE A 291 2.89 -1.01 0.76
CA PHE A 291 1.48 -1.35 0.46
C PHE A 291 0.43 -0.29 0.81
N GLU A 292 0.82 0.87 1.35
CA GLU A 292 -0.13 1.90 1.83
C GLU A 292 -0.48 2.96 0.76
N GLY A 293 -0.39 2.62 -0.53
CA GLY A 293 -0.81 3.50 -1.63
C GLY A 293 0.08 4.74 -1.88
N THR A 294 1.24 4.86 -1.25
CA THR A 294 2.12 6.04 -1.35
C THR A 294 3.20 5.92 -2.43
N ARG A 295 3.73 4.71 -2.62
CA ARG A 295 4.97 4.48 -3.39
C ARG A 295 4.92 5.00 -4.83
N TRP A 296 3.77 4.87 -5.51
CA TRP A 296 3.63 5.30 -6.90
C TRP A 296 3.91 6.80 -7.08
N ASN A 297 3.27 7.63 -6.25
CA ASN A 297 3.46 9.07 -6.32
C ASN A 297 4.83 9.51 -5.81
N ASP A 298 5.40 8.79 -4.86
CA ASP A 298 6.76 9.00 -4.36
C ASP A 298 7.81 8.79 -5.47
N ILE A 299 7.78 7.68 -6.22
CA ILE A 299 8.77 7.46 -7.29
C ILE A 299 8.61 8.41 -8.48
N ARG A 300 7.39 8.89 -8.73
CA ARG A 300 7.11 9.90 -9.76
C ARG A 300 7.72 11.25 -9.40
N ARG A 301 7.40 11.76 -8.21
CA ARG A 301 7.88 13.08 -7.77
C ARG A 301 9.39 13.12 -7.53
N TRP A 302 10.01 11.97 -7.26
CA TRP A 302 11.46 11.85 -7.17
C TRP A 302 12.16 11.56 -8.50
N HIS A 303 11.42 11.49 -9.63
CA HIS A 303 12.01 11.27 -10.96
C HIS A 303 12.77 9.94 -11.09
N ILE A 304 12.32 8.91 -10.35
CA ILE A 304 12.91 7.54 -10.36
C ILE A 304 11.92 6.46 -10.83
N ALA A 305 10.73 6.84 -11.30
CA ALA A 305 9.66 5.92 -11.65
C ALA A 305 10.05 4.95 -12.78
N ALA A 306 10.56 5.45 -13.90
CA ALA A 306 10.98 4.61 -15.04
C ALA A 306 11.99 3.52 -14.59
N LYS A 307 13.05 3.91 -13.88
CA LYS A 307 14.06 2.99 -13.34
C LYS A 307 13.45 1.97 -12.37
N ALA A 308 12.52 2.38 -11.51
CA ALA A 308 11.86 1.47 -10.59
C ALA A 308 10.95 0.47 -11.30
N LEU A 309 10.25 0.91 -12.34
CA LEU A 309 9.35 0.10 -13.17
C LEU A 309 10.12 -0.92 -14.02
N GLU A 310 11.27 -0.55 -14.59
CA GLU A 310 12.13 -1.48 -15.35
C GLU A 310 12.57 -2.70 -14.55
N ARG A 311 12.76 -2.53 -13.24
CA ARG A 311 13.16 -3.63 -12.33
C ARG A 311 12.08 -4.68 -12.14
N GLN A 312 10.88 -4.50 -12.68
CA GLN A 312 9.84 -5.52 -12.67
C GLN A 312 10.00 -6.52 -13.82
N ASN A 313 10.74 -6.17 -14.88
CA ASN A 313 10.95 -7.05 -16.02
C ASN A 313 11.80 -8.27 -15.63
N ASN A 314 11.46 -9.44 -16.18
CA ASN A 314 12.15 -10.71 -15.97
C ASN A 314 12.21 -11.19 -14.50
N VAL A 315 11.38 -10.62 -13.64
CA VAL A 315 11.20 -11.09 -12.26
C VAL A 315 10.41 -12.39 -12.27
N ASP A 316 10.80 -13.35 -11.43
CA ASP A 316 10.10 -14.62 -11.24
C ASP A 316 8.68 -14.38 -10.73
N VAL A 317 7.72 -14.97 -11.43
CA VAL A 317 6.29 -14.97 -11.09
C VAL A 317 5.71 -16.35 -11.41
N TYR A 318 4.42 -16.52 -11.16
CA TYR A 318 3.65 -17.68 -11.55
C TYR A 318 2.45 -17.24 -12.38
N TYR A 319 2.12 -18.03 -13.40
CA TYR A 319 0.90 -17.91 -14.17
C TYR A 319 0.07 -19.18 -14.00
N CYS A 320 -1.08 -19.05 -13.34
CA CYS A 320 -1.95 -20.18 -12.98
C CYS A 320 -1.17 -21.32 -12.31
N GLY A 321 -0.22 -20.96 -11.42
CA GLY A 321 0.57 -21.89 -10.60
C GLY A 321 1.83 -22.43 -11.28
N ASN A 322 2.03 -22.14 -12.56
CA ASN A 322 3.22 -22.55 -13.30
C ASN A 322 4.28 -21.46 -13.23
N PRO A 323 5.58 -21.80 -13.02
CA PRO A 323 6.66 -20.82 -13.05
C PRO A 323 6.68 -20.03 -14.36
N ASP A 324 6.87 -18.72 -14.24
CA ASP A 324 6.84 -17.78 -15.34
C ASP A 324 7.73 -16.56 -15.05
N LYS A 325 7.82 -15.64 -16.01
CA LYS A 325 8.54 -14.37 -15.88
C LYS A 325 7.61 -13.21 -16.14
N ASN A 326 7.79 -12.14 -15.38
CA ASN A 326 7.12 -10.88 -15.68
C ASN A 326 7.68 -10.27 -16.97
N THR A 327 6.83 -10.04 -17.97
CA THR A 327 7.25 -9.54 -19.28
C THR A 327 6.74 -8.13 -19.53
N ALA A 328 7.43 -7.42 -20.42
CA ALA A 328 6.99 -6.11 -20.87
C ALA A 328 5.78 -6.25 -21.79
N HIS A 329 4.67 -5.56 -21.47
CA HIS A 329 3.52 -5.43 -22.36
C HIS A 329 3.61 -4.09 -23.09
N ASN A 330 3.47 -4.11 -24.42
CA ASN A 330 3.53 -2.95 -25.32
C ASN A 330 4.64 -1.93 -24.99
N GLY A 331 5.90 -2.37 -25.06
CA GLY A 331 7.07 -1.55 -24.73
C GLY A 331 7.42 -1.52 -23.24
N GLY A 332 6.52 -1.97 -22.36
CA GLY A 332 6.77 -2.15 -20.94
C GLY A 332 6.46 -0.94 -20.09
N TYR A 333 6.50 -1.13 -18.78
CA TYR A 333 6.06 -0.14 -17.80
C TYR A 333 6.81 1.20 -17.89
N ALA A 334 8.12 1.18 -18.14
CA ALA A 334 8.91 2.39 -18.25
C ALA A 334 8.66 3.16 -19.55
N ALA A 335 8.48 2.45 -20.68
CA ALA A 335 8.08 3.10 -21.93
C ALA A 335 6.71 3.79 -21.77
N ARG A 336 5.74 3.09 -21.16
CA ARG A 336 4.43 3.65 -20.84
C ARG A 336 4.54 4.87 -19.92
N TYR A 337 5.35 4.80 -18.87
CA TYR A 337 5.59 5.94 -17.99
C TYR A 337 6.21 7.13 -18.73
N ASN A 338 7.21 6.89 -19.58
CA ASN A 338 7.88 7.96 -20.33
C ASN A 338 6.94 8.62 -21.35
N ALA A 339 5.95 7.89 -21.88
CA ALA A 339 4.96 8.42 -22.80
C ALA A 339 3.84 9.22 -22.10
N THR A 340 3.56 8.94 -20.81
CA THR A 340 2.37 9.47 -20.12
C THR A 340 2.68 10.25 -18.84
N ALA A 341 3.94 10.28 -18.40
CA ALA A 341 4.36 10.71 -17.06
C ALA A 341 3.59 10.00 -15.91
N GLY A 342 3.03 8.82 -16.19
CA GLY A 342 2.21 8.06 -15.26
C GLY A 342 0.78 8.57 -15.09
N PHE A 343 0.30 9.48 -15.94
CA PHE A 343 -1.12 9.82 -16.01
C PHE A 343 -1.92 8.67 -16.62
N GLN A 344 -3.09 8.40 -16.06
CA GLN A 344 -3.99 7.34 -16.51
C GLN A 344 -4.73 7.75 -17.78
N LYS A 345 -5.23 6.78 -18.55
CA LYS A 345 -6.12 7.03 -19.70
C LYS A 345 -7.40 7.72 -19.20
N MET A 346 -7.83 8.79 -19.86
CA MET A 346 -9.13 9.38 -19.61
C MET A 346 -10.23 8.39 -20.01
N PRO A 347 -11.34 8.28 -19.23
CA PRO A 347 -12.46 7.42 -19.61
C PRO A 347 -12.96 7.73 -21.01
N GLU A 348 -13.14 6.69 -21.84
CA GLU A 348 -13.45 6.87 -23.26
C GLU A 348 -14.81 7.54 -23.48
N ASN A 349 -15.78 7.30 -22.60
CA ASN A 349 -17.07 7.94 -22.63
C ASN A 349 -16.96 9.46 -22.43
N GLU A 350 -16.07 9.92 -21.52
CA GLU A 350 -15.83 11.34 -21.26
C GLU A 350 -15.13 12.03 -22.46
N VAL A 351 -14.17 11.34 -23.08
CA VAL A 351 -13.55 11.82 -24.33
C VAL A 351 -14.57 11.87 -25.47
N SER A 352 -15.43 10.86 -25.60
CA SER A 352 -16.42 10.75 -26.68
C SER A 352 -17.50 11.83 -26.60
N ILE A 353 -17.89 12.25 -25.40
CA ILE A 353 -18.82 13.37 -25.20
C ILE A 353 -18.11 14.73 -25.23
N GLY A 354 -16.79 14.77 -25.39
CA GLY A 354 -15.99 15.98 -25.49
C GLY A 354 -15.81 16.76 -24.18
N SER A 355 -16.04 16.13 -23.01
CA SER A 355 -15.86 16.77 -21.70
C SER A 355 -14.37 16.96 -21.34
N VAL A 356 -13.51 16.08 -21.86
CA VAL A 356 -12.06 16.08 -21.65
C VAL A 356 -11.31 15.70 -22.92
N VAL A 357 -10.05 16.11 -23.02
CA VAL A 357 -9.11 15.62 -24.04
C VAL A 357 -8.31 14.45 -23.46
N GLN A 358 -7.96 13.48 -24.30
CA GLN A 358 -7.15 12.33 -23.89
C GLN A 358 -5.75 12.78 -23.42
N ASN A 359 -5.23 12.11 -22.38
CA ASN A 359 -3.87 12.32 -21.92
C ASN A 359 -2.85 11.86 -22.98
N GLU A 360 -1.72 12.56 -23.08
CA GLU A 360 -0.63 12.20 -23.98
C GLU A 360 -0.17 10.75 -23.74
N GLY A 361 0.15 10.04 -24.83
CA GLY A 361 0.55 8.64 -24.82
C GLY A 361 -0.60 7.63 -24.90
N TRP A 362 -1.87 8.01 -24.75
CA TRP A 362 -3.00 7.05 -24.73
C TRP A 362 -3.80 6.93 -26.03
N THR A 363 -3.38 7.58 -27.12
CA THR A 363 -4.11 7.60 -28.39
C THR A 363 -3.69 6.51 -29.38
N GLY A 364 -2.53 5.86 -29.15
CA GLY A 364 -2.00 4.81 -30.02
C GLY A 364 -2.46 3.41 -29.59
N SER A 365 -2.47 2.45 -30.53
CA SER A 365 -2.81 1.05 -30.25
C SER A 365 -1.80 0.35 -29.33
N ASP A 366 -0.59 0.89 -29.21
CA ASP A 366 0.42 0.48 -28.23
C ASP A 366 0.01 0.77 -26.78
N ALA A 367 -1.04 1.58 -26.56
CA ALA A 367 -1.58 1.88 -25.25
C ALA A 367 -2.58 0.84 -24.72
N GLU A 368 -3.08 -0.04 -25.59
CA GLU A 368 -4.12 -1.01 -25.23
C GLU A 368 -3.53 -2.28 -24.63
N TYR A 369 -3.94 -2.62 -23.40
CA TYR A 369 -3.51 -3.88 -22.79
C TYR A 369 -4.06 -5.07 -23.58
N THR A 370 -3.18 -5.85 -24.21
CA THR A 370 -3.55 -6.98 -25.06
C THR A 370 -3.84 -8.26 -24.28
N GLY A 371 -3.96 -8.18 -22.95
CA GLY A 371 -4.10 -9.33 -22.07
C GLY A 371 -2.76 -9.90 -21.58
N TRP A 372 -2.88 -10.81 -20.62
CA TRP A 372 -1.79 -11.67 -20.19
C TRP A 372 -1.89 -12.98 -20.98
N LYS A 373 -0.84 -13.30 -21.74
CA LYS A 373 -0.64 -14.53 -22.54
C LYS A 373 -1.87 -15.07 -23.27
#